data_AF-A0A1B6ILQ1-F1
#
_entry.id   AF-A0A1B6ILQ1-F1
#
_cell.length_a   1.000
_cell.length_b   1.000
_cell.length_c   1.000
_cell.angle_alpha   90.00
_cell.angle_beta   90.00
_cell.angle_gamma   90.00
#
_symmetry.space_group_name_H-M   'P 1'
#
loop_
_entity.id
_entity.type
_entity.pdbx_description
1 polymer ?
#
loop_
_entity_poly.entity_id
_entity_poly.type
_entity_poly.pdbx_seq_one_letter_code
_entity_poly.pdbx_strand_id
1 'polypeptide(L)'
;DWVQMIGGTAKITQAARDRYGDIECSFTDITRTDDFYTRTGITTTTHTEFNLEASDFVRVRCISESGKKWSSILAGVRNDQDVWDRTGWQQLPPTALGINVLMFGFDSLSHNTFIRKLPRSYSFLRDHLAAHVLQGYNIVGDGTPQALIPILTGKTELELPDTRKRMGDKAAFVNVYPFIWNQFAKSGYVTAYLEDTPSNGIWTYRLKGFDTQPTDHYMRTFFVEAESDLKKHKPYCIGSLPRHKIMLDYAKNVFMVYKDRPKFVFGFHGEISHDNYNLVGAADQDLLEWLQWFNNSGHLNNTLLIIMSDHGHRFAEIRNTQQGKLEERLPWFSFVLPPY
;
A
#
# COMPACT_ATOMS: atom_id res chain seq x y z
N ASP A 1 -8.89 -13.66 -14.30
CA ASP A 1 -10.09 -13.30 -13.52
C ASP A 1 -11.22 -12.83 -14.40
N TRP A 2 -12.47 -12.85 -13.92
CA TRP A 2 -13.62 -12.41 -14.73
C TRP A 2 -13.73 -10.88 -14.81
N VAL A 3 -13.32 -10.20 -13.75
CA VAL A 3 -13.37 -8.73 -13.64
C VAL A 3 -11.97 -8.19 -13.39
N GLN A 4 -11.64 -7.08 -14.04
CA GLN A 4 -10.37 -6.36 -13.90
C GLN A 4 -10.62 -4.93 -13.39
N MET A 5 -9.74 -4.45 -12.50
CA MET A 5 -9.73 -3.04 -12.07
C MET A 5 -8.85 -2.19 -12.99
N ILE A 6 -9.35 -1.02 -13.36
CA ILE A 6 -8.61 0.02 -14.10
C ILE A 6 -8.90 1.36 -13.41
N GLY A 7 -7.97 1.85 -12.60
CA GLY A 7 -8.20 3.05 -11.79
C GLY A 7 -9.39 2.86 -10.84
N GLY A 8 -10.49 3.56 -11.10
CA GLY A 8 -11.74 3.48 -10.34
C GLY A 8 -12.83 2.61 -10.97
N THR A 9 -12.56 1.92 -12.07
CA THR A 9 -13.59 1.16 -12.81
C THR A 9 -13.30 -0.34 -12.76
N ALA A 10 -14.29 -1.13 -12.34
CA ALA A 10 -14.30 -2.58 -12.35
C ALA A 10 -15.00 -3.07 -13.63
N LYS A 11 -14.25 -3.66 -14.56
CA LYS A 11 -14.75 -4.06 -15.88
C LYS A 11 -14.78 -5.58 -16.05
N ILE A 12 -15.91 -6.12 -16.49
CA ILE A 12 -16.01 -7.52 -16.90
C ILE A 12 -15.18 -7.71 -18.17
N THR A 13 -14.21 -8.61 -18.08
CA THR A 13 -13.20 -8.82 -19.13
C THR A 13 -13.81 -9.48 -20.36
N GLN A 14 -13.33 -9.10 -21.55
CA GLN A 14 -13.75 -9.73 -22.80
C GLN A 14 -13.40 -11.22 -22.81
N ALA A 15 -12.21 -11.58 -22.33
CA ALA A 15 -11.77 -12.97 -22.23
C ALA A 15 -12.71 -13.86 -21.38
N ALA A 16 -13.36 -13.28 -20.36
CA ALA A 16 -14.36 -14.02 -19.59
C ALA A 16 -15.66 -14.21 -20.39
N ARG A 17 -16.13 -13.18 -21.11
CA ARG A 17 -17.31 -13.30 -21.98
C ARG A 17 -17.11 -14.32 -23.08
N ASP A 18 -15.97 -14.26 -23.77
CA ASP A 18 -15.63 -15.18 -24.85
C ASP A 18 -15.66 -16.64 -24.38
N ARG A 19 -15.34 -16.88 -23.10
CA ARG A 19 -15.30 -18.21 -22.51
C ARG A 19 -16.60 -18.67 -21.88
N TYR A 20 -17.37 -17.77 -21.27
CA TYR A 20 -18.50 -18.13 -20.41
C TYR A 20 -19.86 -17.61 -20.90
N GLY A 21 -19.90 -16.82 -21.98
CA GLY A 21 -21.10 -16.19 -22.52
C GLY A 21 -21.40 -14.85 -21.86
N ASP A 22 -22.67 -14.46 -21.82
CA ASP A 22 -23.06 -13.28 -21.05
C ASP A 22 -22.82 -13.50 -19.55
N ILE A 23 -22.38 -12.44 -18.88
CA ILE A 23 -21.99 -12.46 -17.46
C ILE A 23 -22.65 -11.28 -16.78
N GLU A 24 -23.48 -11.60 -15.78
CA GLU A 24 -24.01 -10.63 -14.84
C GLU A 24 -23.12 -10.62 -13.59
N CYS A 25 -22.71 -9.43 -13.14
CA CYS A 25 -21.93 -9.25 -11.92
C CYS A 25 -22.65 -8.29 -10.97
N SER A 26 -22.67 -8.67 -9.69
CA SER A 26 -23.05 -7.82 -8.56
C SER A 26 -21.80 -7.29 -7.87
N PHE A 27 -21.82 -5.99 -7.57
CA PHE A 27 -20.74 -5.21 -6.98
C PHE A 27 -21.25 -4.60 -5.68
N THR A 28 -20.71 -5.04 -4.55
CA THR A 28 -21.10 -4.57 -3.22
C THR A 28 -19.95 -3.77 -2.59
N ASP A 29 -20.17 -2.49 -2.32
CA ASP A 29 -19.16 -1.63 -1.69
C ASP A 29 -18.72 -2.18 -0.32
N ILE A 30 -17.44 -2.02 0.02
CA ILE A 30 -16.88 -2.38 1.33
C ILE A 30 -16.38 -1.10 2.00
N THR A 31 -17.04 -0.66 3.06
CA THR A 31 -16.69 0.57 3.76
C THR A 31 -16.06 0.28 5.13
N ARG A 32 -15.17 1.18 5.56
CA ARG A 32 -14.55 1.13 6.89
C ARG A 32 -15.58 1.47 7.97
N THR A 33 -15.69 0.64 9.01
CA THR A 33 -16.36 1.00 10.26
C THR A 33 -15.34 1.60 11.22
N ASP A 34 -14.26 0.86 11.47
CA ASP A 34 -13.07 1.27 12.21
C ASP A 34 -11.84 0.51 11.68
N ASP A 35 -10.72 0.52 12.40
CA ASP A 35 -9.49 -0.18 11.98
C ASP A 35 -9.53 -1.72 12.07
N PHE A 36 -10.59 -2.28 12.66
CA PHE A 36 -10.75 -3.71 12.89
C PHE A 36 -11.97 -4.30 12.18
N TYR A 37 -12.93 -3.46 11.79
CA TYR A 37 -14.19 -3.90 11.19
C TYR A 37 -14.53 -3.13 9.92
N THR A 38 -15.09 -3.87 8.96
CA THR A 38 -15.69 -3.37 7.73
C THR A 38 -17.20 -3.55 7.77
N ARG A 39 -17.91 -2.89 6.86
CA ARG A 39 -19.34 -3.11 6.61
C ARG A 39 -19.61 -3.04 5.11
N THR A 40 -20.62 -3.78 4.67
CA THR A 40 -21.07 -3.76 3.27
C THR A 40 -21.99 -2.58 3.01
N GLY A 41 -21.87 -1.99 1.82
CA GLY A 41 -22.68 -0.89 1.33
C GLY A 41 -23.73 -1.35 0.31
N ILE A 42 -24.00 -0.48 -0.66
CA ILE A 42 -24.98 -0.72 -1.72
C ILE A 42 -24.45 -1.80 -2.66
N THR A 43 -25.37 -2.60 -3.22
CA THR A 43 -25.05 -3.58 -4.26
C THR A 43 -25.64 -3.12 -5.59
N THR A 44 -24.78 -3.04 -6.60
CA THR A 44 -25.16 -2.70 -7.97
C THR A 44 -24.89 -3.87 -8.89
N THR A 45 -25.85 -4.20 -9.76
CA THR A 45 -25.72 -5.29 -10.72
C THR A 45 -25.57 -4.72 -12.13
N THR A 46 -24.66 -5.30 -12.92
CA THR A 46 -24.40 -4.86 -14.29
C THR A 46 -23.86 -6.02 -15.13
N HIS A 47 -24.09 -5.93 -16.43
CA HIS A 47 -23.53 -6.82 -17.43
C HIS A 47 -22.29 -6.24 -18.08
N THR A 48 -21.71 -5.13 -17.62
CA THR A 48 -20.55 -4.48 -18.29
C THR A 48 -19.45 -4.08 -17.32
N GLU A 49 -19.63 -2.98 -16.62
CA GLU A 49 -18.66 -2.36 -15.73
C GLU A 49 -19.35 -1.59 -14.61
N PHE A 50 -18.61 -1.37 -13.52
CA PHE A 50 -19.04 -0.65 -12.33
C PHE A 50 -17.96 0.37 -11.95
N ASN A 51 -18.35 1.61 -11.71
CA ASN A 51 -17.46 2.65 -11.17
C ASN A 51 -17.53 2.63 -9.65
N LEU A 52 -16.38 2.68 -9.00
CA LEU A 52 -16.28 2.78 -7.56
C LEU A 52 -16.81 4.14 -7.09
N GLU A 53 -17.75 4.12 -6.14
CA GLU A 53 -18.44 5.32 -5.66
C GLU A 53 -18.20 5.55 -4.16
N ALA A 54 -18.71 4.64 -3.31
CA ALA A 54 -18.65 4.81 -1.86
C ALA A 54 -17.34 4.32 -1.22
N SER A 55 -16.60 3.47 -1.94
CA SER A 55 -15.34 2.90 -1.45
C SER A 55 -14.38 2.59 -2.60
N ASP A 56 -13.10 2.55 -2.26
CA ASP A 56 -12.03 2.03 -3.10
C ASP A 56 -12.11 0.50 -3.30
N PHE A 57 -12.94 -0.17 -2.50
CA PHE A 57 -12.99 -1.62 -2.38
C PHE A 57 -14.40 -2.15 -2.60
N VAL A 58 -14.49 -3.21 -3.42
CA VAL A 58 -15.77 -3.80 -3.80
C VAL A 58 -15.70 -5.32 -3.76
N ARG A 59 -16.74 -5.95 -3.21
CA ARG A 59 -16.94 -7.39 -3.28
C ARG A 59 -17.73 -7.70 -4.54
N VAL A 60 -17.21 -8.60 -5.37
CA VAL A 60 -17.81 -8.93 -6.67
C VAL A 60 -18.28 -10.37 -6.67
N ARG A 61 -19.50 -10.61 -7.15
CA ARG A 61 -20.03 -11.94 -7.45
C ARG A 61 -20.65 -11.94 -8.84
N CYS A 62 -20.15 -12.80 -9.71
CA CYS A 62 -20.58 -12.94 -11.08
C CYS A 62 -21.19 -14.31 -11.33
N ILE A 63 -22.17 -14.35 -12.22
CA ILE A 63 -22.78 -15.56 -12.75
C ILE A 63 -22.87 -15.46 -14.28
N SER A 64 -22.44 -16.52 -14.97
CA SER A 64 -22.63 -16.62 -16.41
C SER A 64 -24.01 -17.19 -16.75
N GLU A 65 -24.45 -17.01 -18.00
CA GLU A 65 -25.67 -17.63 -18.54
C GLU A 65 -25.70 -19.16 -18.34
N SER A 66 -24.53 -19.80 -18.45
CA SER A 66 -24.33 -21.24 -18.19
C SER A 66 -24.30 -21.64 -16.70
N GLY A 67 -24.51 -20.70 -15.78
CA GLY A 67 -24.55 -20.92 -14.33
C GLY A 67 -23.18 -21.06 -13.65
N LYS A 68 -22.07 -20.80 -14.35
CA LYS A 68 -20.73 -20.74 -13.72
C LYS A 68 -20.64 -19.48 -12.86
N LYS A 69 -19.91 -19.59 -11.75
CA LYS A 69 -19.77 -18.51 -10.76
C LYS A 69 -18.33 -18.12 -10.60
N TRP A 70 -18.09 -16.83 -10.40
CA TRP A 70 -16.81 -16.28 -10.00
C TRP A 70 -17.04 -15.20 -8.93
N SER A 71 -16.13 -15.08 -7.97
CA SER A 71 -16.20 -14.04 -6.95
C SER A 71 -14.82 -13.64 -6.50
N SER A 72 -14.65 -12.36 -6.17
CA SER A 72 -13.42 -11.81 -5.61
C SER A 72 -13.73 -10.56 -4.80
N ILE A 73 -12.71 -10.05 -4.11
CA ILE A 73 -12.67 -8.67 -3.62
C ILE A 73 -11.67 -7.92 -4.51
N LEU A 74 -12.01 -6.71 -4.91
CA LEU A 74 -11.19 -5.90 -5.80
C LEU A 74 -10.80 -4.59 -5.11
N ALA A 75 -9.61 -4.09 -5.44
CA ALA A 75 -9.09 -2.79 -5.00
C ALA A 75 -8.83 -1.90 -6.21
N GLY A 76 -9.48 -0.74 -6.23
CA GLY A 76 -9.22 0.36 -7.15
C GLY A 76 -9.16 1.67 -6.38
N VAL A 77 -9.27 2.81 -7.07
CA VAL A 77 -9.33 4.12 -6.41
C VAL A 77 -10.57 4.83 -6.91
N ARG A 78 -11.51 5.09 -6.01
CA ARG A 78 -12.76 5.78 -6.35
C ARG A 78 -12.48 7.23 -6.75
N ASN A 79 -13.33 7.76 -7.61
CA ASN A 79 -13.28 9.16 -8.00
C ASN A 79 -13.99 10.03 -6.96
N ASP A 80 -13.28 10.45 -5.91
CA ASP A 80 -13.88 11.19 -4.80
C ASP A 80 -13.92 12.70 -5.04
N GLN A 81 -15.10 13.25 -5.32
CA GLN A 81 -15.26 14.67 -5.63
C GLN A 81 -14.77 15.58 -4.49
N ASP A 82 -14.98 15.19 -3.24
CA ASP A 82 -14.53 15.97 -2.08
C ASP A 82 -12.99 16.09 -2.06
N VAL A 83 -12.28 15.01 -2.44
CA VAL A 83 -10.81 15.02 -2.59
C VAL A 83 -10.39 15.88 -3.78
N TRP A 84 -11.10 15.79 -4.91
CA TRP A 84 -10.81 16.61 -6.09
C TRP A 84 -10.94 18.12 -5.83
N ASP A 85 -11.95 18.51 -5.05
CA ASP A 85 -12.24 19.92 -4.77
C ASP A 85 -11.20 20.53 -3.82
N ARG A 86 -10.74 19.77 -2.82
CA ARG A 86 -9.78 20.24 -1.81
C ARG A 86 -8.30 19.98 -2.14
N THR A 87 -7.98 19.46 -3.32
CA THR A 87 -6.59 19.17 -3.72
C THR A 87 -6.24 19.90 -5.02
N GLY A 88 -4.95 20.07 -5.32
CA GLY A 88 -4.51 20.65 -6.59
C GLY A 88 -3.22 21.46 -6.48
N TRP A 89 -2.45 21.50 -7.56
CA TRP A 89 -1.16 22.23 -7.60
C TRP A 89 -1.29 23.71 -7.25
N GLN A 90 -2.44 24.31 -7.58
CA GLN A 90 -2.80 25.69 -7.25
C GLN A 90 -3.07 25.93 -5.75
N GLN A 91 -3.31 24.88 -4.98
CA GLN A 91 -3.56 24.97 -3.53
C GLN A 91 -2.28 24.88 -2.71
N LEU A 92 -1.16 24.50 -3.34
CA LEU A 92 0.11 24.37 -2.66
C LEU A 92 0.64 25.76 -2.21
N PRO A 93 1.38 25.81 -1.10
CA PRO A 93 2.08 27.03 -0.71
C PRO A 93 3.01 27.54 -1.84
N PRO A 94 3.19 28.87 -2.01
CA PRO A 94 4.07 29.42 -3.05
C PRO A 94 5.53 28.95 -2.97
N THR A 95 5.97 28.47 -1.80
CA THR A 95 7.31 27.93 -1.55
C THR A 95 7.41 26.43 -1.78
N ALA A 96 6.34 25.76 -2.19
CA ALA A 96 6.35 24.32 -2.39
C ALA A 96 7.21 23.93 -3.60
N LEU A 97 7.90 22.79 -3.50
CA LEU A 97 8.72 22.25 -4.59
C LEU A 97 7.90 21.77 -5.79
N GLY A 98 6.57 21.59 -5.64
CA GLY A 98 5.71 21.17 -6.74
C GLY A 98 5.94 19.73 -7.19
N ILE A 99 6.31 18.83 -6.28
CA ILE A 99 6.55 17.41 -6.56
C ILE A 99 5.57 16.51 -5.80
N ASN A 100 5.32 15.33 -6.37
CA ASN A 100 4.69 14.21 -5.67
C ASN A 100 5.72 13.49 -4.78
N VAL A 101 5.22 12.69 -3.84
CA VAL A 101 6.04 11.82 -3.01
C VAL A 101 5.43 10.42 -3.01
N LEU A 102 6.23 9.42 -3.40
CA LEU A 102 5.88 8.01 -3.34
C LEU A 102 6.89 7.29 -2.47
N MET A 103 6.48 6.92 -1.27
CA MET A 103 7.24 6.09 -0.35
C MET A 103 6.69 4.67 -0.40
N PHE A 104 7.50 3.71 -0.82
CA PHE A 104 7.11 2.30 -0.77
C PHE A 104 8.18 1.51 -0.01
N GLY A 105 7.76 0.90 1.09
CA GLY A 105 8.64 0.16 1.96
C GLY A 105 8.29 -1.31 2.08
N PHE A 106 9.27 -2.09 2.51
CA PHE A 106 9.10 -3.49 2.90
C PHE A 106 9.52 -3.64 4.35
N ASP A 107 8.75 -4.39 5.14
CA ASP A 107 9.12 -4.77 6.49
C ASP A 107 10.33 -5.71 6.46
N SER A 108 11.28 -5.53 7.38
CA SER A 108 12.32 -6.52 7.68
C SER A 108 13.37 -6.79 6.59
N LEU A 109 13.55 -5.89 5.61
CA LEU A 109 14.62 -6.03 4.61
C LEU A 109 15.91 -5.26 4.97
N SER A 110 16.99 -6.01 5.22
CA SER A 110 18.33 -5.42 5.28
C SER A 110 18.78 -4.95 3.90
N HIS A 111 19.74 -4.03 3.85
CA HIS A 111 20.40 -3.57 2.64
C HIS A 111 20.87 -4.74 1.77
N ASN A 112 21.56 -5.71 2.37
CA ASN A 112 22.05 -6.88 1.66
C ASN A 112 20.93 -7.87 1.29
N THR A 113 19.88 -7.98 2.10
CA THR A 113 18.72 -8.80 1.76
C THR A 113 18.06 -8.29 0.50
N PHE A 114 17.82 -6.98 0.43
CA PHE A 114 17.23 -6.32 -0.73
C PHE A 114 18.04 -6.65 -2.00
N ILE A 115 19.37 -6.48 -1.95
CA ILE A 115 20.26 -6.81 -3.08
C ILE A 115 20.18 -8.29 -3.47
N ARG A 116 20.18 -9.21 -2.49
CA ARG A 116 20.21 -10.66 -2.75
C ARG A 116 18.87 -11.22 -3.20
N LYS A 117 17.75 -10.63 -2.77
CA LYS A 117 16.40 -11.18 -2.97
C LYS A 117 15.57 -10.42 -3.97
N LEU A 118 15.90 -9.16 -4.24
CA LEU A 118 15.27 -8.33 -5.26
C LEU A 118 16.31 -7.86 -6.31
N PRO A 119 17.14 -8.75 -6.88
CA PRO A 119 18.28 -8.35 -7.71
C PRO A 119 17.86 -7.59 -8.98
N ARG A 120 16.70 -7.91 -9.57
CA ARG A 120 16.23 -7.25 -10.79
C ARG A 120 15.75 -5.84 -10.48
N SER A 121 14.97 -5.69 -9.40
CA SER A 121 14.52 -4.39 -8.91
C SER A 121 15.68 -3.51 -8.47
N TYR A 122 16.67 -4.09 -7.77
CA TYR A 122 17.90 -3.41 -7.37
C TYR A 122 18.69 -2.90 -8.58
N SER A 123 18.93 -3.76 -9.59
CA SER A 123 19.63 -3.35 -10.82
C SER A 123 18.90 -2.20 -11.50
N PHE A 124 17.56 -2.26 -11.59
CA PHE A 124 16.79 -1.18 -12.22
C PHE A 124 16.89 0.14 -11.44
N LEU A 125 16.75 0.11 -10.11
CA LEU A 125 16.93 1.28 -9.25
C LEU A 125 18.32 1.91 -9.44
N ARG A 126 19.38 1.09 -9.41
CA ARG A 126 20.77 1.57 -9.50
C ARG A 126 21.12 2.07 -10.91
N ASP A 127 20.87 1.25 -11.92
CA ASP A 127 21.43 1.43 -13.27
C ASP A 127 20.53 2.28 -14.17
N HIS A 128 19.21 2.23 -13.97
CA HIS A 128 18.24 2.92 -14.82
C HIS A 128 17.64 4.16 -14.17
N LEU A 129 17.33 4.10 -12.86
CA LEU A 129 16.76 5.23 -12.12
C LEU A 129 17.81 6.07 -11.39
N ALA A 130 19.09 5.67 -11.46
CA ALA A 130 20.20 6.35 -10.78
C ALA A 130 19.92 6.62 -9.29
N ALA A 131 19.29 5.66 -8.61
CA ALA A 131 18.88 5.82 -7.22
C ALA A 131 20.06 6.11 -6.29
N HIS A 132 19.90 7.13 -5.45
CA HIS A 132 20.81 7.44 -4.36
C HIS A 132 20.56 6.49 -3.19
N VAL A 133 21.40 5.46 -3.09
CA VAL A 133 21.31 4.46 -2.03
C VAL A 133 22.08 4.92 -0.79
N LEU A 134 21.43 4.91 0.37
CA LEU A 134 22.09 5.19 1.64
C LEU A 134 22.80 3.93 2.15
N GLN A 135 24.11 3.84 1.89
CA GLN A 135 24.93 2.66 2.19
C GLN A 135 25.07 2.32 3.68
N GLY A 136 24.89 3.31 4.56
CA GLY A 136 25.08 3.17 6.01
C GLY A 136 23.88 3.63 6.84
N TYR A 137 22.68 3.71 6.23
CA TYR A 137 21.47 4.07 6.97
C TYR A 137 21.21 3.06 8.09
N ASN A 138 20.88 3.55 9.29
CA ASN A 138 20.74 2.73 10.49
C ASN A 138 19.37 2.91 11.13
N ILE A 139 18.92 1.88 11.86
CA ILE A 139 17.65 1.92 12.57
C ILE A 139 17.68 2.97 13.69
N VAL A 140 16.55 3.65 13.89
CA VAL A 140 16.36 4.56 15.04
C VAL A 140 15.90 3.79 16.28
N GLY A 141 15.23 2.67 16.09
CA GLY A 141 14.78 1.80 17.17
C GLY A 141 14.41 0.41 16.70
N ASP A 142 14.06 -0.43 17.66
CA ASP A 142 13.81 -1.85 17.44
C ASP A 142 12.36 -2.12 17.03
N GLY A 143 12.14 -2.48 15.77
CA GLY A 143 10.84 -2.82 15.21
C GLY A 143 10.16 -1.70 14.40
N THR A 144 9.10 -2.08 13.70
CA THR A 144 8.40 -1.24 12.72
C THR A 144 7.84 0.07 13.29
N PRO A 145 7.09 0.11 14.41
CA PRO A 145 6.62 1.40 14.94
C PRO A 145 7.77 2.31 15.36
N GLN A 146 8.83 1.76 15.97
CA GLN A 146 9.98 2.52 16.44
C GLN A 146 10.81 3.12 15.31
N ALA A 147 10.78 2.51 14.13
CA ALA A 147 11.40 3.05 12.92
C ALA A 147 10.46 4.04 12.18
N LEU A 148 9.19 3.66 11.97
CA LEU A 148 8.25 4.44 11.17
C LEU A 148 7.70 5.68 11.88
N ILE A 149 7.56 5.68 13.21
CA ILE A 149 7.12 6.86 13.96
C ILE A 149 8.10 8.03 13.72
N PRO A 150 9.43 7.91 13.93
CA PRO A 150 10.36 8.97 13.59
C PRO A 150 10.33 9.39 12.13
N ILE A 151 10.28 8.43 11.19
CA ILE A 151 10.27 8.72 9.75
C ILE A 151 9.04 9.54 9.35
N LEU A 152 7.88 9.23 9.92
CA LEU A 152 6.62 9.83 9.50
C LEU A 152 6.17 11.01 10.38
N THR A 153 6.78 11.22 11.55
CA THR A 153 6.35 12.28 12.49
C THR A 153 7.48 13.21 12.92
N GLY A 154 8.75 12.85 12.68
CA GLY A 154 9.92 13.56 13.22
C GLY A 154 10.07 13.43 14.74
N LYS A 155 9.34 12.52 15.39
CA LYS A 155 9.35 12.30 16.84
C LYS A 155 9.59 10.83 17.16
N THR A 156 10.13 10.54 18.33
CA THR A 156 10.13 9.18 18.89
C THR A 156 8.79 8.87 19.54
N GLU A 157 8.47 7.59 19.75
CA GLU A 157 7.25 7.18 20.46
C GLU A 157 7.15 7.78 21.87
N LEU A 158 8.29 7.98 22.54
CA LEU A 158 8.35 8.53 23.90
C LEU A 158 7.95 10.02 23.97
N GLU A 159 8.04 10.74 22.86
CA GLU A 159 7.66 12.16 22.76
C GLU A 159 6.19 12.36 22.37
N LEU A 160 5.47 11.27 22.08
CA LEU A 160 4.09 11.29 21.61
C LEU A 160 3.13 10.78 22.70
N PRO A 161 1.84 11.16 22.62
CA PRO A 161 0.82 10.60 23.51
C PRO A 161 0.80 9.06 23.44
N ASP A 162 0.51 8.41 24.57
CA ASP A 162 0.49 6.95 24.62
C ASP A 162 -0.70 6.39 23.83
N THR A 163 -0.43 5.58 22.81
CA THR A 163 -1.44 4.92 21.98
C THR A 163 -1.41 3.40 22.13
N ARG A 164 -0.66 2.86 23.11
CA ARG A 164 -0.49 1.40 23.27
C ARG A 164 -1.75 0.77 23.85
N LYS A 165 -2.24 -0.30 23.22
CA LYS A 165 -3.46 -1.02 23.66
C LYS A 165 -3.43 -1.43 25.13
N ARG A 166 -2.25 -1.79 25.64
CA ARG A 166 -2.05 -2.20 27.04
C ARG A 166 -2.45 -1.13 28.09
N MET A 167 -2.57 0.13 27.68
CA MET A 167 -2.99 1.22 28.56
C MET A 167 -4.52 1.36 28.67
N GLY A 168 -5.28 0.52 27.95
CA GLY A 168 -6.74 0.50 27.98
C GLY A 168 -7.33 1.86 27.59
N ASP A 169 -8.29 2.34 28.38
CA ASP A 169 -9.02 3.59 28.12
C ASP A 169 -8.13 4.84 28.18
N LYS A 170 -6.96 4.75 28.83
CA LYS A 170 -5.98 5.85 28.88
C LYS A 170 -5.23 6.03 27.56
N ALA A 171 -5.26 5.03 26.66
CA ALA A 171 -4.61 5.13 25.37
C ALA A 171 -5.41 6.04 24.43
N ALA A 172 -4.71 6.99 23.81
CA ALA A 172 -5.24 7.72 22.66
C ALA A 172 -5.28 6.83 21.41
N PHE A 173 -6.08 7.22 20.42
CA PHE A 173 -5.95 6.66 19.06
C PHE A 173 -4.75 7.27 18.35
N VAL A 174 -4.21 6.54 17.38
CA VAL A 174 -2.99 6.91 16.64
C VAL A 174 -3.17 8.21 15.84
N ASN A 175 -4.41 8.65 15.60
CA ASN A 175 -4.76 9.94 14.99
C ASN A 175 -4.10 11.15 15.67
N VAL A 176 -3.71 11.05 16.94
CA VAL A 176 -3.04 12.14 17.67
C VAL A 176 -1.60 12.41 17.21
N TYR A 177 -1.00 11.51 16.43
CA TYR A 177 0.36 11.68 15.95
C TYR A 177 0.43 12.72 14.82
N PRO A 178 1.50 13.55 14.79
CA PRO A 178 1.66 14.59 13.79
C PRO A 178 2.27 14.03 12.50
N PHE A 179 1.59 13.06 11.88
CA PHE A 179 2.07 12.41 10.66
C PHE A 179 2.28 13.40 9.52
N ILE A 180 3.31 13.17 8.72
CA ILE A 180 3.68 14.00 7.57
C ILE A 180 2.57 14.05 6.52
N TRP A 181 1.81 12.97 6.35
CA TRP A 181 0.65 12.96 5.45
C TRP A 181 -0.42 13.98 5.87
N ASN A 182 -0.54 14.31 7.16
CA ASN A 182 -1.46 15.37 7.60
C ASN A 182 -1.03 16.75 7.08
N GLN A 183 0.29 16.98 6.95
CA GLN A 183 0.82 18.23 6.39
C GLN A 183 0.65 18.27 4.88
N PHE A 184 0.85 17.15 4.19
CA PHE A 184 0.55 17.03 2.77
C PHE A 184 -0.94 17.25 2.49
N ALA A 185 -1.84 16.61 3.23
CA ALA A 185 -3.28 16.81 3.09
C ALA A 185 -3.69 18.28 3.25
N LYS A 186 -3.17 18.96 4.29
CA LYS A 186 -3.40 20.40 4.52
C LYS A 186 -2.84 21.29 3.42
N SER A 187 -1.78 20.86 2.74
CA SER A 187 -1.15 21.59 1.64
C SER A 187 -1.81 21.31 0.29
N GLY A 188 -2.94 20.60 0.25
CA GLY A 188 -3.69 20.33 -0.97
C GLY A 188 -3.26 19.07 -1.72
N TYR A 189 -2.55 18.13 -1.08
CA TYR A 189 -2.21 16.84 -1.67
C TYR A 189 -3.31 15.80 -1.46
N VAL A 190 -3.47 14.92 -2.45
CA VAL A 190 -4.13 13.63 -2.28
C VAL A 190 -3.22 12.74 -1.44
N THR A 191 -3.77 12.07 -0.43
CA THR A 191 -3.00 11.22 0.49
C THR A 191 -3.46 9.77 0.45
N ALA A 192 -2.52 8.83 0.44
CA ALA A 192 -2.82 7.42 0.51
C ALA A 192 -1.89 6.68 1.49
N TYR A 193 -2.46 5.79 2.28
CA TYR A 193 -1.73 4.86 3.15
C TYR A 193 -2.11 3.41 2.83
N LEU A 194 -1.10 2.59 2.54
CA LEU A 194 -1.24 1.19 2.19
C LEU A 194 -0.50 0.30 3.20
N GLU A 195 -1.18 -0.68 3.77
CA GLU A 195 -0.61 -1.77 4.58
C GLU A 195 -1.37 -3.07 4.27
N ASP A 196 -0.70 -4.22 4.35
CA ASP A 196 -1.25 -5.51 3.91
C ASP A 196 -1.25 -6.63 4.96
N THR A 197 -0.83 -6.33 6.20
CA THR A 197 -0.78 -7.28 7.32
C THR A 197 -1.77 -6.90 8.43
N PRO A 198 -3.10 -6.99 8.20
CA PRO A 198 -4.11 -6.51 9.15
C PRO A 198 -4.00 -7.09 10.56
N SER A 199 -3.62 -8.37 10.69
CA SER A 199 -3.41 -9.06 11.98
C SER A 199 -2.18 -8.58 12.76
N ASN A 200 -1.14 -8.11 12.07
CA ASN A 200 0.11 -7.61 12.64
C ASN A 200 0.36 -6.14 12.23
N GLY A 201 -0.71 -5.36 12.07
CA GLY A 201 -0.62 -4.04 11.44
C GLY A 201 0.24 -3.06 12.22
N ILE A 202 0.88 -2.14 11.50
CA ILE A 202 1.88 -1.20 12.02
C ILE A 202 1.31 -0.41 13.20
N TRP A 203 0.07 0.08 13.04
CA TRP A 203 -0.61 0.94 14.00
C TRP A 203 -1.67 0.22 14.83
N THR A 204 -1.87 -1.08 14.59
CA THR A 204 -3.02 -1.82 15.13
C THR A 204 -2.62 -3.08 15.89
N TYR A 205 -1.39 -3.58 15.76
CA TYR A 205 -0.92 -4.73 16.54
C TYR A 205 -0.72 -4.33 18.01
N ARG A 206 0.25 -3.44 18.28
CA ARG A 206 0.57 -2.95 19.64
C ARG A 206 -0.16 -1.66 20.00
N LEU A 207 -0.49 -0.86 19.00
CA LEU A 207 -1.12 0.46 19.16
C LEU A 207 -2.64 0.36 18.90
N LYS A 208 -3.38 1.37 19.36
CA LYS A 208 -4.86 1.36 19.38
C LYS A 208 -5.49 1.41 17.99
N GLY A 209 -4.71 1.68 16.94
CA GLY A 209 -5.20 1.98 15.61
C GLY A 209 -5.71 3.41 15.48
N PHE A 210 -6.26 3.69 14.32
CA PHE A 210 -6.95 4.91 14.00
C PHE A 210 -8.44 4.78 14.30
N ASP A 211 -9.02 5.84 14.85
CA ASP A 211 -10.47 6.00 15.00
C ASP A 211 -11.06 6.54 13.69
N THR A 212 -10.56 7.70 13.24
CA THR A 212 -10.88 8.27 11.92
C THR A 212 -9.88 7.83 10.86
N GLN A 213 -10.32 7.70 9.60
CA GLN A 213 -9.45 7.30 8.50
C GLN A 213 -8.25 8.27 8.37
N PRO A 214 -6.99 7.78 8.29
CA PRO A 214 -5.80 8.64 8.40
C PRO A 214 -5.41 9.38 7.12
N THR A 215 -5.89 8.93 5.96
CA THR A 215 -5.59 9.47 4.63
C THR A 215 -6.84 9.36 3.75
N ASP A 216 -6.82 9.93 2.55
CA ASP A 216 -7.97 9.87 1.62
C ASP A 216 -8.25 8.45 1.13
N HIS A 217 -7.17 7.70 0.91
CA HIS A 217 -7.18 6.35 0.38
C HIS A 217 -6.46 5.41 1.34
N TYR A 218 -7.20 4.57 2.05
CA TYR A 218 -6.66 3.72 3.12
C TYR A 218 -6.84 2.22 2.83
N MET A 219 -5.76 1.55 2.42
CA MET A 219 -5.83 0.17 1.91
C MET A 219 -6.13 -0.89 2.97
N ARG A 220 -5.95 -0.59 4.27
CA ARG A 220 -6.20 -1.55 5.35
C ARG A 220 -7.62 -2.15 5.26
N THR A 221 -8.62 -1.35 4.89
CA THR A 221 -10.01 -1.79 4.76
C THR A 221 -10.15 -2.99 3.81
N PHE A 222 -9.40 -3.02 2.70
CA PHE A 222 -9.36 -4.16 1.79
C PHE A 222 -8.87 -5.43 2.49
N PHE A 223 -7.75 -5.35 3.20
CA PHE A 223 -7.13 -6.52 3.80
C PHE A 223 -7.91 -7.05 5.00
N VAL A 224 -8.53 -6.16 5.81
CA VAL A 224 -9.44 -6.57 6.90
C VAL A 224 -10.64 -7.36 6.35
N GLU A 225 -11.27 -6.89 5.26
CA GLU A 225 -12.35 -7.63 4.62
C GLU A 225 -11.87 -8.98 4.06
N ALA A 226 -10.70 -8.96 3.40
CA ALA A 226 -10.14 -10.13 2.75
C ALA A 226 -9.73 -11.24 3.73
N GLU A 227 -9.39 -10.92 4.98
CA GLU A 227 -8.96 -11.91 6.01
C GLU A 227 -9.92 -13.11 6.12
N SER A 228 -11.23 -12.82 6.06
CA SER A 228 -12.28 -13.85 6.13
C SER A 228 -12.25 -14.85 4.97
N ASP A 229 -11.70 -14.45 3.82
CA ASP A 229 -11.67 -15.21 2.58
C ASP A 229 -10.30 -15.83 2.28
N LEU A 230 -9.21 -15.42 2.96
CA LEU A 230 -7.85 -15.88 2.67
C LEU A 230 -7.69 -17.41 2.71
N LYS A 231 -8.39 -18.09 3.62
CA LYS A 231 -8.35 -19.57 3.75
C LYS A 231 -8.93 -20.29 2.52
N LYS A 232 -9.71 -19.60 1.69
CA LYS A 232 -10.30 -20.13 0.44
C LYS A 232 -9.33 -20.05 -0.73
N HIS A 233 -8.21 -19.33 -0.57
CA HIS A 233 -7.23 -19.09 -1.62
C HIS A 233 -5.92 -19.84 -1.35
N LYS A 234 -5.06 -19.89 -2.37
CA LYS A 234 -3.68 -20.32 -2.16
C LYS A 234 -2.98 -19.30 -1.25
N PRO A 235 -2.01 -19.73 -0.42
CA PRO A 235 -1.24 -18.81 0.41
C PRO A 235 -0.71 -17.64 -0.40
N TYR A 236 -0.79 -16.43 0.15
CA TYR A 236 -0.33 -15.18 -0.47
C TYR A 236 -1.13 -14.69 -1.69
N CYS A 237 -2.26 -15.31 -2.02
CA CYS A 237 -3.09 -14.92 -3.16
C CYS A 237 -4.54 -14.61 -2.77
N ILE A 238 -5.20 -13.76 -3.58
CA ILE A 238 -6.66 -13.65 -3.68
C ILE A 238 -7.03 -14.05 -5.11
N GLY A 239 -7.74 -15.17 -5.25
CA GLY A 239 -7.95 -15.79 -6.56
C GLY A 239 -6.60 -16.15 -7.22
N SER A 240 -6.37 -15.64 -8.43
CA SER A 240 -5.10 -15.80 -9.16
C SER A 240 -4.07 -14.70 -8.90
N LEU A 241 -4.41 -13.66 -8.12
CA LEU A 241 -3.55 -12.49 -7.94
C LEU A 241 -2.73 -12.59 -6.65
N PRO A 242 -1.40 -12.43 -6.71
CA PRO A 242 -0.58 -12.26 -5.51
C PRO A 242 -0.98 -11.00 -4.74
N ARG A 243 -1.08 -11.10 -3.42
CA ARG A 243 -1.54 -9.99 -2.56
C ARG A 243 -0.59 -8.80 -2.54
N HIS A 244 0.72 -9.03 -2.61
CA HIS A 244 1.69 -7.93 -2.76
C HIS A 244 1.48 -7.15 -4.07
N LYS A 245 1.12 -7.85 -5.16
CA LYS A 245 0.83 -7.21 -6.45
C LYS A 245 -0.43 -6.35 -6.39
N ILE A 246 -1.48 -6.80 -5.67
CA ILE A 246 -2.68 -5.99 -5.45
C ILE A 246 -2.34 -4.66 -4.76
N MET A 247 -1.45 -4.69 -3.75
CA MET A 247 -0.98 -3.48 -3.06
C MET A 247 -0.16 -2.56 -3.96
N LEU A 248 0.76 -3.13 -4.76
CA LEU A 248 1.52 -2.38 -5.76
C LEU A 248 0.59 -1.72 -6.80
N ASP A 249 -0.39 -2.47 -7.31
CA ASP A 249 -1.36 -1.96 -8.29
C ASP A 249 -2.30 -0.90 -7.70
N TYR A 250 -2.64 -0.98 -6.40
CA TYR A 250 -3.42 0.07 -5.74
C TYR A 250 -2.65 1.41 -5.71
N ALA A 251 -1.33 1.41 -5.47
CA ALA A 251 -0.52 2.62 -5.61
C ALA A 251 -0.55 3.17 -7.06
N LYS A 252 -0.51 2.28 -8.07
CA LYS A 252 -0.66 2.70 -9.49
C LYS A 252 -2.02 3.33 -9.74
N ASN A 253 -3.09 2.78 -9.17
CA ASN A 253 -4.45 3.32 -9.30
C ASN A 253 -4.55 4.75 -8.74
N VAL A 254 -3.90 5.05 -7.59
CA VAL A 254 -3.84 6.43 -7.06
C VAL A 254 -3.18 7.37 -8.06
N PHE A 255 -2.10 6.92 -8.71
CA PHE A 255 -1.38 7.72 -9.69
C PHE A 255 -2.16 7.93 -11.00
N MET A 256 -2.94 6.93 -11.42
CA MET A 256 -3.79 7.00 -12.61
C MET A 256 -5.00 7.90 -12.40
N VAL A 257 -5.73 7.75 -11.29
CA VAL A 257 -6.95 8.52 -11.02
C VAL A 257 -6.62 9.99 -10.81
N TYR A 258 -5.62 10.29 -9.97
CA TYR A 258 -5.25 11.66 -9.64
C TYR A 258 -4.09 12.19 -10.47
N LYS A 259 -4.00 11.82 -11.75
CA LYS A 259 -2.83 12.10 -12.61
C LYS A 259 -2.32 13.54 -12.49
N ASP A 260 -3.25 14.51 -12.51
CA ASP A 260 -2.94 15.95 -12.54
C ASP A 260 -3.07 16.62 -11.15
N ARG A 261 -3.08 15.84 -10.07
CA ARG A 261 -3.10 16.36 -8.69
C ARG A 261 -1.82 15.99 -7.94
N PRO A 262 -1.36 16.87 -7.03
CA PRO A 262 -0.27 16.56 -6.11
C PRO A 262 -0.65 15.39 -5.21
N LYS A 263 0.27 14.43 -5.01
CA LYS A 263 0.00 13.24 -4.21
C LYS A 263 1.15 12.82 -3.29
N PHE A 264 0.78 12.38 -2.10
CA PHE A 264 1.65 11.73 -1.12
C PHE A 264 1.12 10.30 -0.89
N VAL A 265 1.92 9.31 -1.25
CA VAL A 265 1.54 7.90 -1.10
C VAL A 265 2.59 7.21 -0.24
N PHE A 266 2.15 6.62 0.87
CA PHE A 266 2.97 5.78 1.72
C PHE A 266 2.43 4.35 1.71
N GLY A 267 3.17 3.42 1.12
CA GLY A 267 2.89 1.99 1.19
C GLY A 267 3.96 1.27 1.99
N PHE A 268 3.55 0.33 2.83
CA PHE A 268 4.48 -0.48 3.61
C PHE A 268 4.04 -1.94 3.65
N HIS A 269 4.72 -2.76 2.86
CA HIS A 269 4.41 -4.17 2.64
C HIS A 269 5.09 -5.04 3.70
N GLY A 270 4.35 -5.93 4.37
CA GLY A 270 4.92 -6.83 5.38
C GLY A 270 4.79 -8.32 5.07
N GLU A 271 3.75 -8.71 4.32
CA GLU A 271 3.30 -10.11 4.28
C GLU A 271 4.37 -11.12 3.82
N ILE A 272 5.10 -10.81 2.75
CA ILE A 272 6.09 -11.74 2.20
C ILE A 272 7.53 -11.46 2.66
N SER A 273 7.74 -10.49 3.53
CA SER A 273 9.06 -10.09 4.00
C SER A 273 9.27 -10.23 5.52
N HIS A 274 8.21 -10.19 6.34
CA HIS A 274 8.34 -10.21 7.80
C HIS A 274 8.96 -11.52 8.35
N ASP A 275 8.33 -12.67 8.08
CA ASP A 275 8.68 -13.95 8.72
C ASP A 275 9.69 -14.80 7.94
N ASN A 276 9.82 -14.57 6.63
CA ASN A 276 10.64 -15.42 5.77
C ASN A 276 11.50 -14.61 4.80
N TYR A 277 12.81 -14.65 5.08
CA TYR A 277 13.87 -14.06 4.28
C TYR A 277 13.86 -14.43 2.78
N ASN A 278 13.34 -15.61 2.42
CA ASN A 278 13.34 -16.07 1.03
C ASN A 278 12.08 -15.67 0.25
N LEU A 279 10.95 -15.46 0.95
CA LEU A 279 9.65 -15.32 0.30
C LEU A 279 9.53 -14.00 -0.48
N VAL A 280 10.20 -12.95 -0.01
CA VAL A 280 10.23 -11.63 -0.67
C VAL A 280 10.73 -11.69 -2.12
N GLY A 281 11.55 -12.68 -2.46
CA GLY A 281 12.01 -12.88 -3.84
C GLY A 281 10.89 -13.14 -4.84
N ALA A 282 9.71 -13.56 -4.38
CA ALA A 282 8.51 -13.70 -5.22
C ALA A 282 8.03 -12.35 -5.78
N ALA A 283 8.37 -11.22 -5.14
CA ALA A 283 7.99 -9.89 -5.60
C ALA A 283 9.01 -9.23 -6.53
N ASP A 284 10.20 -9.81 -6.78
CA ASP A 284 11.24 -9.11 -7.55
C ASP A 284 10.78 -8.75 -8.96
N GLN A 285 10.10 -9.68 -9.64
CA GLN A 285 9.57 -9.38 -10.97
C GLN A 285 8.44 -8.36 -10.94
N ASP A 286 7.52 -8.48 -9.98
CA ASP A 286 6.38 -7.57 -9.87
C ASP A 286 6.81 -6.15 -9.47
N LEU A 287 7.82 -6.02 -8.60
CA LEU A 287 8.40 -4.74 -8.21
C LEU A 287 9.16 -4.10 -9.37
N LEU A 288 9.92 -4.88 -10.15
CA LEU A 288 10.56 -4.39 -11.37
C LEU A 288 9.52 -3.83 -12.35
N GLU A 289 8.48 -4.60 -12.66
CA GLU A 289 7.40 -4.16 -13.56
C GLU A 289 6.70 -2.90 -13.05
N TRP A 290 6.52 -2.81 -11.74
CA TRP A 290 5.94 -1.63 -11.09
C TRP A 290 6.83 -0.40 -11.23
N LEU A 291 8.13 -0.52 -10.95
CA LEU A 291 9.11 0.56 -11.14
C LEU A 291 9.19 1.00 -12.61
N GLN A 292 9.22 0.04 -13.54
CA GLN A 292 9.21 0.30 -14.97
C GLN A 292 7.94 1.01 -15.41
N TRP A 293 6.77 0.62 -14.89
CA TRP A 293 5.52 1.30 -15.20
C TRP A 293 5.55 2.75 -14.74
N PHE A 294 5.98 3.03 -13.51
CA PHE A 294 6.11 4.39 -12.98
C PHE A 294 7.06 5.26 -13.81
N ASN A 295 8.19 4.70 -14.25
CA ASN A 295 9.14 5.38 -15.12
C ASN A 295 8.58 5.63 -16.52
N ASN A 296 8.10 4.59 -17.20
CA ASN A 296 7.70 4.64 -18.61
C ASN A 296 6.41 5.43 -18.85
N SER A 297 5.55 5.53 -17.83
CA SER A 297 4.34 6.37 -17.86
C SER A 297 4.62 7.85 -17.54
N GLY A 298 5.88 8.20 -17.22
CA GLY A 298 6.28 9.56 -16.85
C GLY A 298 5.87 9.99 -15.44
N HIS A 299 5.32 9.09 -14.61
CA HIS A 299 4.96 9.42 -13.23
C HIS A 299 6.17 9.75 -12.37
N LEU A 300 7.36 9.25 -12.67
CA LEU A 300 8.60 9.63 -11.96
C LEU A 300 9.16 11.00 -12.36
N ASN A 301 8.66 11.63 -13.43
CA ASN A 301 9.18 12.92 -13.89
C ASN A 301 8.97 14.05 -12.87
N ASN A 302 7.97 13.93 -12.00
CA ASN A 302 7.65 14.90 -10.95
C ASN A 302 7.42 14.23 -9.59
N THR A 303 8.03 13.07 -9.33
CA THR A 303 7.84 12.31 -8.10
C THR A 303 9.18 12.01 -7.42
N LEU A 304 9.29 12.38 -6.15
CA LEU A 304 10.30 11.82 -5.26
C LEU A 304 9.88 10.38 -4.91
N LEU A 305 10.63 9.40 -5.42
CA LEU A 305 10.43 7.99 -5.09
C LEU A 305 11.41 7.58 -3.99
N ILE A 306 10.87 7.02 -2.91
CA ILE A 306 11.62 6.46 -1.80
C ILE A 306 11.30 4.97 -1.72
N ILE A 307 12.31 4.13 -1.94
CA ILE A 307 12.23 2.69 -1.68
C ILE A 307 13.02 2.41 -0.41
N MET A 308 12.34 1.88 0.61
CA MET A 308 12.90 1.75 1.96
C MET A 308 12.53 0.44 2.67
N SER A 309 13.19 0.23 3.80
CA SER A 309 12.84 -0.74 4.82
C SER A 309 12.98 -0.08 6.19
N ASP A 310 12.28 -0.61 7.19
CA ASP A 310 12.30 -0.13 8.57
C ASP A 310 13.47 -0.71 9.38
N HIS A 311 13.76 -2.00 9.17
CA HIS A 311 14.87 -2.75 9.74
C HIS A 311 15.20 -3.97 8.87
N GLY A 312 16.23 -4.75 9.22
CA GLY A 312 16.43 -6.09 8.66
C GLY A 312 15.67 -7.16 9.47
N HIS A 313 15.79 -8.43 9.07
CA HIS A 313 14.98 -9.49 9.69
C HIS A 313 15.24 -9.69 11.18
N ARG A 314 14.16 -9.63 11.96
CA ARG A 314 14.15 -9.88 13.41
C ARG A 314 13.70 -11.30 13.77
N PHE A 315 12.81 -11.87 12.97
CA PHE A 315 12.15 -13.15 13.27
C PHE A 315 12.69 -14.33 12.47
N ALA A 316 13.51 -14.08 11.43
CA ALA A 316 14.16 -15.14 10.67
C ALA A 316 15.37 -15.72 11.44
N GLU A 317 15.62 -17.03 11.30
CA GLU A 317 16.72 -17.74 12.00
C GLU A 317 18.10 -17.07 11.84
N ILE A 318 18.32 -16.38 10.71
CA ILE A 318 19.58 -15.68 10.42
C ILE A 318 19.91 -14.60 11.47
N ARG A 319 18.90 -14.04 12.16
CA ARG A 319 19.06 -13.04 13.23
C ARG A 319 19.94 -13.52 14.39
N ASN A 320 20.00 -14.84 14.61
CA ASN A 320 20.82 -15.46 15.66
C ASN A 320 22.32 -15.43 15.35
N THR A 321 22.70 -15.20 14.09
CA THR A 321 24.10 -15.09 13.67
C THR A 321 24.64 -13.68 13.88
N GLN A 322 25.97 -13.52 14.00
CA GLN A 322 26.61 -12.20 14.08
C GLN A 322 26.27 -11.32 12.87
N GLN A 323 26.27 -11.91 11.67
CA GLN A 323 25.90 -11.24 10.43
C GLN A 323 24.46 -10.73 10.47
N GLY A 324 23.52 -11.56 10.93
CA GLY A 324 22.11 -11.18 11.07
C GLY A 324 21.91 -10.00 12.03
N LYS A 325 22.67 -9.92 13.14
CA LYS A 325 22.59 -8.77 14.05
C LYS A 325 23.06 -7.46 13.42
N LEU A 326 24.05 -7.52 12.52
CA LEU A 326 24.52 -6.34 11.79
C LEU A 326 23.52 -5.94 10.70
N GLU A 327 23.01 -6.91 9.94
CA GLU A 327 22.06 -6.66 8.87
C GLU A 327 20.70 -6.16 9.36
N GLU A 328 20.23 -6.60 10.54
CA GLU A 328 19.03 -6.05 11.19
C GLU A 328 19.08 -4.52 11.33
N ARG A 329 20.27 -3.97 11.61
CA ARG A 329 20.45 -2.54 11.88
C ARG A 329 20.72 -1.72 10.63
N LEU A 330 20.87 -2.37 9.47
CA LEU A 330 21.21 -1.73 8.20
C LEU A 330 20.11 -1.99 7.18
N PRO A 331 18.92 -1.38 7.32
CA PRO A 331 17.85 -1.54 6.35
C PRO A 331 18.19 -0.90 5.00
N TRP A 332 17.54 -1.39 3.95
CA TRP A 332 17.60 -0.74 2.64
C TRP A 332 16.95 0.66 2.70
N PHE A 333 17.57 1.67 2.10
CA PHE A 333 16.98 2.99 1.94
C PHE A 333 17.56 3.66 0.70
N SER A 334 16.70 4.15 -0.19
CA SER A 334 17.11 4.78 -1.45
C SER A 334 16.15 5.87 -1.89
N PHE A 335 16.69 6.88 -2.57
CA PHE A 335 15.94 7.97 -3.18
C PHE A 335 16.14 7.97 -4.69
N VAL A 336 15.06 8.19 -5.44
CA VAL A 336 15.10 8.57 -6.85
C VAL A 336 14.51 9.97 -6.93
N LEU A 337 15.32 10.93 -7.36
CA LEU A 337 14.91 12.32 -7.49
C LEU A 337 14.29 12.55 -8.87
N PRO A 338 13.20 13.34 -8.97
CA PRO A 338 12.63 13.68 -10.27
C PRO A 338 13.63 14.53 -11.07
N PRO A 339 13.69 14.37 -12.40
CA PRO A 339 14.57 15.10 -13.30
C PRO A 339 14.06 16.52 -13.60
N TYR A 340 13.61 17.26 -12.58
CA TYR A 340 13.14 18.67 -12.60
C TYR A 340 11.81 18.97 -13.32
#